data_AF-A0A534JLF0-F1
#
_entry.id   AF-A0A534JLF0-F1
#
_cell.length_a   1.000
_cell.length_b   1.000
_cell.length_c   1.000
_cell.angle_alpha   90.00
_cell.angle_beta   90.00
_cell.angle_gamma   90.00
#
_symmetry.space_group_name_H-M   'P 1'
#
loop_
_entity.id
_entity.type
_entity.pdbx_description
1 polymer ?
#
loop_
_entity_poly.entity_id
_entity_poly.type
_entity_poly.pdbx_seq_one_letter_code
_entity_poly.pdbx_strand_id
1 'polypeptide(L)'
;MKRFATELKGKTVMTDDGQILGILEDFIMDTRTGKIDSILVNPADTVETRLFKTDPQGRLILGFRTMRAIQDVIVTEIVETK
;
A
#
# COMPACT_ATOMS: atom_id res chain seq x y z
N MET A 1 12.29 -9.11 -11.61
CA MET A 1 11.13 -9.01 -12.51
C MET A 1 10.69 -7.54 -12.52
N LYS A 2 10.48 -6.91 -13.68
CA LYS A 2 9.99 -5.53 -13.78
C LYS A 2 8.46 -5.55 -13.93
N ARG A 3 7.76 -4.62 -13.27
CA ARG A 3 6.29 -4.44 -13.34
C ARG A 3 6.00 -2.96 -13.61
N PHE A 4 4.93 -2.67 -14.33
CA PHE A 4 4.46 -1.30 -14.46
C PHE A 4 3.57 -0.92 -13.28
N ALA A 5 3.67 0.31 -12.79
CA ALA A 5 2.82 0.79 -11.69
C ALA A 5 1.33 0.72 -12.05
N THR A 6 0.99 0.90 -13.33
CA THR A 6 -0.37 0.75 -13.86
C THR A 6 -0.94 -0.65 -13.72
N GLU A 7 -0.09 -1.70 -13.71
CA GLU A 7 -0.52 -3.09 -13.49
C GLU A 7 -0.84 -3.36 -12.01
N LEU A 8 -0.40 -2.49 -11.10
CA LEU A 8 -0.60 -2.66 -9.65
C LEU A 8 -1.85 -1.95 -9.16
N LYS A 9 -2.27 -0.87 -9.82
CA LYS A 9 -3.46 -0.11 -9.45
C LYS A 9 -4.70 -1.01 -9.47
N GLY A 10 -5.51 -0.94 -8.41
CA GLY A 10 -6.70 -1.77 -8.25
C GLY A 10 -6.43 -3.16 -7.65
N LYS A 11 -5.17 -3.55 -7.41
CA LYS A 11 -4.87 -4.80 -6.70
C LYS A 11 -5.21 -4.71 -5.22
N THR A 12 -5.59 -5.85 -4.65
CA THR A 12 -5.82 -5.99 -3.21
C THR A 12 -4.50 -5.87 -2.46
N VAL A 13 -4.51 -5.12 -1.37
CA VAL A 13 -3.41 -5.03 -0.42
C VAL A 13 -3.80 -5.80 0.82
N MET A 14 -2.94 -6.71 1.26
CA MET A 14 -3.09 -7.49 2.48
C MET A 14 -1.81 -7.54 3.29
N THR A 15 -1.92 -7.83 4.56
CA THR A 15 -0.79 -8.14 5.44
C THR A 15 -0.25 -9.54 5.16
N ASP A 16 0.90 -9.86 5.74
CA ASP A 16 1.51 -11.19 5.67
C ASP A 16 0.72 -12.27 6.42
N ASP A 17 -0.04 -11.90 7.45
CA ASP A 17 -1.00 -12.77 8.15
C ASP A 17 -2.37 -12.88 7.46
N GLY A 18 -2.55 -12.21 6.32
CA GLY A 18 -3.72 -12.37 5.44
C GLY A 18 -4.88 -11.40 5.70
N GLN A 19 -4.71 -10.40 6.58
CA GLN A 19 -5.69 -9.33 6.76
C GLN A 19 -5.74 -8.44 5.51
N ILE A 20 -6.93 -8.27 4.94
CA ILE A 20 -7.14 -7.36 3.82
C ILE A 20 -7.16 -5.92 4.33
N LEU A 21 -6.25 -5.10 3.81
CA LEU A 21 -6.16 -3.67 4.13
C LEU A 21 -6.98 -2.81 3.17
N GLY A 22 -7.17 -3.26 1.93
CA GLY A 22 -7.98 -2.55 0.96
C GLY A 22 -7.43 -2.63 -0.46
N ILE A 23 -7.64 -1.58 -1.24
CA ILE A 23 -7.29 -1.53 -2.68
C ILE A 23 -6.23 -0.47 -2.94
N LEU A 24 -5.19 -0.83 -3.69
CA LEU A 24 -4.16 0.12 -4.12
C LEU A 24 -4.75 1.17 -5.08
N GLU A 25 -4.65 2.44 -4.70
CA GLU A 25 -5.20 3.56 -5.47
C GLU A 25 -4.13 4.38 -6.17
N ASP A 26 -3.03 4.66 -5.46
CA ASP A 26 -1.96 5.54 -5.96
C ASP A 26 -0.61 5.32 -5.24
N PHE A 27 0.39 6.12 -5.60
CA PHE A 27 1.77 6.05 -5.10
C PHE A 27 2.28 7.44 -4.68
N ILE A 28 3.06 7.48 -3.61
CA ILE A 28 3.93 8.62 -3.30
C ILE A 28 5.31 8.31 -3.86
N MET A 29 5.84 9.22 -4.68
CA MET A 29 7.13 9.04 -5.31
C MET A 29 7.96 10.32 -5.30
N ASP A 30 9.29 10.15 -5.25
CA ASP A 30 10.24 11.23 -5.51
C ASP A 30 10.20 11.57 -7.00
N THR A 31 9.74 12.78 -7.34
CA THR A 31 9.58 13.25 -8.72
C THR A 31 10.90 13.50 -9.44
N ARG A 32 12.01 13.64 -8.72
CA ARG A 32 13.35 13.84 -9.28
C ARG A 32 14.02 12.51 -9.61
N THR A 33 13.84 11.49 -8.75
CA THR A 33 14.51 10.18 -8.94
C THR A 33 13.59 9.10 -9.53
N GLY A 34 12.28 9.32 -9.52
CA GLY A 34 11.28 8.34 -9.92
C GLY A 34 11.09 7.19 -8.93
N LYS A 35 11.71 7.26 -7.75
CA LYS A 35 11.60 6.20 -6.74
C LYS A 35 10.25 6.28 -6.02
N ILE A 36 9.59 5.15 -5.89
CA ILE A 36 8.36 5.01 -5.11
C ILE A 36 8.74 4.87 -3.63
N ASP A 37 8.22 5.77 -2.80
CA ASP A 37 8.44 5.77 -1.35
C ASP A 37 7.32 5.04 -0.62
N SER A 38 6.07 5.25 -1.04
CA SER A 38 4.89 4.69 -0.38
C SER A 38 3.76 4.42 -1.36
N ILE A 39 2.84 3.55 -0.96
CA ILE A 39 1.57 3.29 -1.64
C ILE A 39 0.42 3.93 -0.86
N LEU A 40 -0.62 4.32 -1.60
CA LEU A 40 -1.86 4.84 -1.07
C LEU A 40 -2.96 3.80 -1.28
N VAL A 41 -3.53 3.34 -0.16
CA VAL A 41 -4.53 2.28 -0.15
C VAL A 41 -5.86 2.84 0.31
N ASN A 42 -6.90 2.65 -0.50
CA ASN A 42 -8.27 2.91 -0.07
C ASN A 42 -8.66 1.80 0.93
N PRO A 43 -8.90 2.13 2.21
CA PRO A 43 -9.12 1.12 3.24
C PRO A 43 -10.41 0.33 3.01
N ALA A 44 -10.40 -0.96 3.34
CA ALA A 44 -11.62 -1.73 3.44
C ALA A 44 -12.42 -1.33 4.70
N ASP A 45 -13.75 -1.51 4.68
CA ASP A 45 -14.63 -1.13 5.80
C ASP A 45 -14.27 -1.81 7.13
N THR A 46 -13.58 -2.96 7.07
CA THR A 46 -13.13 -3.73 8.22
C THR A 46 -11.86 -3.19 8.87
N VAL A 47 -11.22 -2.16 8.30
CA VAL A 47 -9.93 -1.64 8.75
C VAL A 47 -10.12 -0.48 9.72
N GLU A 48 -9.53 -0.57 10.92
CA GLU A 48 -9.46 0.55 11.86
C GLU A 48 -8.37 1.55 11.41
N THR A 49 -8.74 2.51 10.58
CA THR A 49 -7.82 3.47 9.94
C THR A 49 -7.02 4.33 10.93
N ARG A 50 -7.51 4.50 12.17
CA ARG A 50 -6.83 5.24 13.25
C ARG A 50 -5.51 4.61 13.69
N LEU A 51 -5.32 3.32 13.41
CA LEU A 51 -4.08 2.60 13.70
C LEU A 51 -2.98 2.87 12.66
N PHE A 52 -3.29 3.60 11.59
CA PHE A 52 -2.40 3.83 10.46
C PHE A 52 -2.15 5.32 10.24
N LYS A 53 -1.04 5.62 9.56
CA LYS A 53 -0.88 6.93 8.93
C LYS A 53 -1.80 7.01 7.73
N THR A 54 -2.56 8.10 7.65
CA THR A 54 -3.44 8.38 6.52
C THR A 54 -3.08 9.71 5.85
N ASP A 55 -3.43 9.82 4.57
CA ASP A 55 -3.40 11.10 3.88
C ASP A 55 -4.67 11.92 4.17
N PRO A 56 -4.79 13.16 3.67
CA PRO A 56 -5.98 13.99 3.87
C PRO A 56 -7.28 13.43 3.27
N GLN A 57 -7.20 12.45 2.37
CA GLN A 57 -8.36 11.77 1.77
C GLN A 57 -8.76 10.51 2.56
N GLY A 58 -8.02 10.17 3.62
CA GLY A 58 -8.27 8.99 4.45
C GLY A 58 -7.64 7.71 3.93
N ARG A 59 -6.78 7.78 2.90
CA ARG A 59 -6.08 6.61 2.35
C ARG A 59 -4.92 6.22 3.25
N LEU A 60 -4.69 4.93 3.43
CA LEU A 60 -3.57 4.41 4.21
C LEU A 60 -2.26 4.70 3.48
N ILE A 61 -1.26 5.20 4.20
CA ILE A 61 0.10 5.42 3.69
C ILE A 61 0.97 4.27 4.16
N LEU A 62 1.34 3.38 3.24
CA LEU A 62 2.17 2.21 3.53
C LEU A 62 3.49 2.31 2.78
N GLY A 63 4.60 2.04 3.47
CA GLY A 63 5.94 2.11 2.86
C GLY A 63 6.11 1.07 1.74
N PHE A 64 6.71 1.46 0.61
CA PHE A 64 6.88 0.53 -0.52
C PHE A 64 7.87 -0.61 -0.21
N ARG A 65 8.82 -0.39 0.70
CA ARG A 65 9.87 -1.37 1.02
C ARG A 65 9.35 -2.64 1.69
N THR A 66 8.21 -2.58 2.36
CA THR A 66 7.58 -3.73 3.02
C THR A 66 6.75 -4.57 2.04
N MET A 67 6.67 -4.14 0.77
CA MET A 67 5.75 -4.68 -0.22
C MET A 67 6.33 -5.86 -1.01
N ARG A 68 5.58 -6.96 -1.11
CA ARG A 68 5.79 -8.06 -2.07
C ARG A 68 4.54 -8.21 -2.96
N ALA A 69 4.68 -7.97 -4.26
CA ALA A 69 3.62 -8.26 -5.23
C ALA A 69 3.66 -9.75 -5.62
N ILE A 70 2.62 -10.50 -5.25
CA ILE A 70 2.46 -11.92 -5.56
C ILE A 70 1.17 -12.08 -6.37
N GLN A 71 1.29 -12.42 -7.65
CA GLN A 71 0.17 -12.56 -8.59
C GLN A 71 -0.76 -11.32 -8.56
N ASP A 72 -1.94 -11.46 -7.96
CA ASP A 72 -3.00 -10.44 -7.90
C ASP A 72 -3.06 -9.67 -6.59
N VAL A 73 -2.16 -9.97 -5.66
CA VAL A 73 -2.18 -9.37 -4.34
C VAL A 73 -0.84 -8.74 -3.99
N ILE A 74 -0.95 -7.66 -3.24
CA ILE A 74 0.15 -6.92 -2.66
C ILE A 74 0.22 -7.29 -1.18
N VAL A 75 1.30 -7.95 -0.76
CA VAL A 75 1.55 -8.31 0.64
C VAL A 75 2.45 -7.27 1.28
N THR A 76 2.10 -6.76 2.46
CA THR A 76 2.93 -5.81 3.23
C THR A 76 3.13 -6.26 4.67
N GLU A 77 4.31 -6.00 5.21
CA GLU A 77 4.56 -6.08 6.65
C GLU A 77 4.14 -4.74 7.29
N ILE A 78 3.35 -4.79 8.37
CA ILE A 78 3.03 -3.59 9.15
C ILE A 78 4.18 -3.39 10.14
N VAL A 79 5.00 -2.35 9.91
CA VAL A 79 5.99 -1.93 10.91
C VAL A 79 5.31 -0.90 11.81
N GLU A 80 4.90 -1.34 13.00
CA GLU A 80 4.45 -0.43 14.05
C GLU A 80 5.54 0.62 14.30
N THR A 81 5.25 1.89 14.00
CA THR A 81 6.17 2.97 14.36
C THR A 81 5.87 3.32 15.81
N LYS A 82 6.72 2.82 16.73
CA LYS A 82 6.75 3.27 18.13
C LYS A 82 7.03 4.77 18.25
#